data_AF-A0A162FLF1-F1
#
_entry.id   AF-A0A162FLF1-F1
#
_cell.length_a   1.000
_cell.length_b   1.000
_cell.length_c   1.000
_cell.angle_alpha   90.00
_cell.angle_beta   90.00
_cell.angle_gamma   90.00
#
_symmetry.space_group_name_H-M   'P 1'
#
loop_
_entity.id
_entity.type
_entity.pdbx_description
1 polymer ?
#
loop_
_entity_poly.entity_id
_entity_poly.type
_entity_poly.pdbx_seq_one_letter_code
_entity_poly.pdbx_strand_id
1 'polypeptide(L)'
;MNKKFYLCIISVVVIIVIGVILVLTGTIDDNATVDSASWETKELVGVKFKLPPKYAMGTLISGNTVNGKFTGNCYQSQNGDFFIYIFQSKENSSNWNKELKEHMNNDTNSIQIIEINKKEIKIFKGNDGYSTGFFKVKNDKICIKWKGDFNNNIKEIINNLFTLNS
;
A
#
# COMPACT_ATOMS: atom_id res chain seq x y z
N MET A 1 -28.37 -4.26 -46.80
CA MET A 1 -27.62 -4.30 -45.54
C MET A 1 -28.55 -4.76 -44.42
N ASN A 2 -28.26 -5.91 -43.81
CA ASN A 2 -29.20 -6.65 -42.96
C ASN A 2 -29.29 -6.04 -41.55
N LYS A 3 -30.51 -5.71 -41.11
CA LYS A 3 -30.84 -5.16 -39.76
C LYS A 3 -30.25 -5.95 -38.59
N LYS A 4 -29.90 -7.22 -38.79
CA LYS A 4 -29.26 -8.10 -37.80
C LYS A 4 -27.80 -7.71 -37.48
N PHE A 5 -27.11 -7.04 -38.42
CA PHE A 5 -25.71 -6.64 -38.24
C PHE A 5 -25.56 -5.45 -37.28
N TYR A 6 -26.50 -4.50 -37.32
CA TYR A 6 -26.52 -3.34 -36.42
C TYR A 6 -26.85 -3.72 -34.97
N LEU A 7 -27.74 -4.69 -34.75
CA LEU A 7 -28.05 -5.19 -33.40
C LEU A 7 -26.86 -5.89 -32.72
N CYS A 8 -26.00 -6.54 -33.50
CA CYS A 8 -24.81 -7.23 -32.99
C CYS A 8 -23.69 -6.24 -32.62
N ILE A 9 -23.51 -5.17 -33.41
CA ILE A 9 -22.54 -4.10 -33.10
C ILE A 9 -22.96 -3.31 -31.85
N ILE A 10 -24.25 -3.00 -31.70
CA ILE A 10 -24.76 -2.26 -30.54
C ILE A 10 -24.57 -3.06 -29.24
N SER A 11 -24.76 -4.38 -29.25
CA SER A 11 -24.57 -5.22 -28.06
C SER A 11 -23.10 -5.33 -27.64
N VAL A 12 -22.16 -5.39 -28.58
CA VAL A 12 -20.72 -5.42 -28.27
C VAL A 12 -20.24 -4.08 -27.69
N VAL A 13 -20.71 -2.95 -28.21
CA VAL A 13 -20.35 -1.63 -27.69
C VAL A 13 -20.90 -1.41 -26.28
N VAL A 14 -22.12 -1.88 -25.98
CA VAL A 14 -22.71 -1.78 -24.63
C VAL A 14 -21.93 -2.61 -23.60
N ILE A 15 -21.43 -3.81 -23.97
CA ILE A 15 -20.60 -4.63 -23.06
C ILE A 15 -19.25 -3.97 -22.77
N ILE A 16 -18.62 -3.34 -23.78
CA ILE A 16 -17.34 -2.64 -23.60
C ILE A 16 -17.54 -1.39 -22.73
N VAL A 17 -18.65 -0.65 -22.91
CA VAL A 17 -18.93 0.54 -22.10
C VAL A 17 -19.30 0.18 -20.65
N ILE A 18 -20.05 -0.88 -20.40
CA ILE A 18 -20.34 -1.34 -19.03
C ILE A 18 -19.08 -1.94 -18.36
N GLY A 19 -18.25 -2.66 -19.11
CA GLY A 19 -16.96 -3.17 -18.62
C GLY A 19 -15.97 -2.06 -18.25
N VAL A 20 -15.98 -0.94 -18.97
CA VAL A 20 -15.13 0.23 -18.67
C VAL A 20 -15.73 1.09 -17.54
N ILE A 21 -17.06 1.20 -17.43
CA ILE A 21 -17.71 2.00 -16.38
C ILE A 21 -17.62 1.31 -15.01
N LEU A 22 -17.74 -0.02 -14.91
CA LEU A 22 -17.58 -0.75 -13.64
C LEU A 22 -16.14 -0.68 -13.08
N VAL A 23 -15.14 -0.51 -13.95
CA VAL A 23 -13.74 -0.28 -13.53
C VAL A 23 -13.53 1.15 -13.01
N LEU A 24 -14.40 2.10 -13.37
CA LEU A 24 -14.29 3.51 -12.99
C LEU A 24 -15.20 3.94 -11.82
N THR A 25 -16.30 3.24 -11.55
CA THR A 25 -17.18 3.50 -10.40
C THR A 25 -16.93 2.48 -9.30
N GLY A 26 -15.86 2.71 -8.53
CA GLY A 26 -15.41 1.81 -7.49
C GLY A 26 -16.47 1.43 -6.45
N THR A 27 -16.92 0.19 -6.52
CA THR A 27 -17.03 -0.66 -5.33
C THR A 27 -15.96 -1.72 -5.49
N ILE A 28 -14.73 -1.41 -5.05
CA ILE A 28 -13.73 -2.44 -4.85
C ILE A 28 -14.26 -3.26 -3.68
N ASP A 29 -14.76 -4.45 -3.98
CA ASP A 29 -15.07 -5.43 -2.97
C ASP A 29 -13.76 -5.76 -2.25
N ASP A 30 -13.64 -5.34 -1.00
CA ASP A 30 -12.41 -5.50 -0.20
C ASP A 30 -12.05 -6.99 0.04
N ASN A 31 -12.94 -7.92 -0.36
CA ASN A 31 -12.77 -9.36 -0.31
C ASN A 31 -12.47 -10.04 -1.67
N ALA A 32 -12.33 -9.30 -2.77
CA ALA A 32 -11.97 -9.89 -4.06
C ALA A 32 -10.56 -10.53 -4.02
N THR A 33 -10.37 -11.60 -4.79
CA THR A 33 -9.05 -12.21 -5.03
C THR A 33 -8.12 -11.15 -5.60
N VAL A 34 -7.06 -10.82 -4.87
CA VAL A 34 -6.10 -9.79 -5.27
C VAL A 34 -5.06 -10.41 -6.21
N ASP A 35 -5.12 -10.07 -7.50
CA ASP A 35 -4.09 -10.42 -8.47
C ASP A 35 -3.05 -9.30 -8.59
N SER A 36 -1.87 -9.54 -8.01
CA SER A 36 -0.73 -8.61 -8.02
C SER A 36 0.15 -8.70 -9.27
N ALA A 37 -0.22 -9.51 -10.27
CA ALA A 37 0.50 -9.60 -11.54
C ALA A 37 0.45 -8.29 -12.33
N SER A 38 -0.68 -7.58 -12.28
CA SER A 38 -0.90 -6.31 -12.97
C SER A 38 -0.38 -5.07 -12.21
N TRP A 39 0.13 -5.25 -11.00
CA TRP A 39 0.54 -4.16 -10.13
C TRP A 39 1.87 -3.56 -10.56
N GLU A 40 2.02 -2.25 -10.37
CA GLU A 40 3.26 -1.56 -10.69
C GLU A 40 4.34 -1.90 -9.67
N THR A 41 5.53 -2.25 -10.17
CA THR A 41 6.71 -2.44 -9.32
C THR A 41 7.41 -1.09 -9.11
N LYS A 42 7.72 -0.77 -7.87
CA LYS A 42 8.49 0.39 -7.44
C LYS A 42 9.71 -0.07 -6.65
N GLU A 43 10.72 0.79 -6.59
CA GLU A 43 11.93 0.56 -5.81
C GLU A 43 12.29 1.83 -5.05
N LEU A 44 12.49 1.71 -3.74
CA LEU A 44 12.92 2.81 -2.88
C LEU A 44 14.15 2.34 -2.11
N VAL A 45 15.28 3.01 -2.34
CA VAL A 45 16.57 2.70 -1.71
C VAL A 45 16.96 1.21 -1.76
N GLY A 46 16.70 0.53 -2.88
CA GLY A 46 17.02 -0.89 -3.05
C GLY A 46 15.96 -1.87 -2.53
N VAL A 47 14.89 -1.38 -1.88
CA VAL A 47 13.75 -2.19 -1.46
C VAL A 47 12.65 -2.11 -2.52
N LYS A 48 12.27 -3.26 -3.07
CA LYS A 48 11.25 -3.40 -4.12
C LYS A 48 9.87 -3.68 -3.53
N PHE A 49 8.82 -3.10 -4.12
CA PHE A 49 7.45 -3.38 -3.72
C PHE A 49 6.50 -3.22 -4.90
N LYS A 50 5.34 -3.87 -4.82
CA LYS A 50 4.28 -3.74 -5.82
C LYS A 50 3.11 -2.97 -5.24
N LEU A 51 2.50 -2.12 -6.07
CA LEU A 51 1.33 -1.32 -5.70
C LEU A 51 0.18 -1.52 -6.67
N PRO A 52 -1.07 -1.65 -6.18
CA PRO A 52 -2.25 -1.61 -7.03
C PRO A 52 -2.38 -0.23 -7.69
N PRO A 53 -3.13 -0.12 -8.80
CA PRO A 53 -3.33 1.16 -9.51
C PRO A 53 -3.76 2.32 -8.60
N LYS A 54 -4.61 2.04 -7.60
CA LYS A 54 -5.06 3.02 -6.59
C LYS A 54 -3.91 3.74 -5.86
N TYR A 55 -2.78 3.05 -5.65
CA TYR A 55 -1.64 3.58 -4.90
C TYR A 55 -0.41 3.79 -5.78
N ALA A 56 -0.42 3.38 -7.05
CA ALA A 56 0.78 3.32 -7.88
C ALA A 56 1.31 4.69 -8.33
N MET A 57 0.43 5.69 -8.44
CA MET A 57 0.81 7.07 -8.67
C MET A 57 1.25 7.73 -7.36
N GLY A 58 2.51 8.18 -7.31
CA GLY A 58 3.09 8.76 -6.12
C GLY A 58 4.54 9.18 -6.31
N THR A 59 5.13 9.72 -5.25
CA THR A 59 6.47 10.29 -5.22
C THR A 59 7.39 9.45 -4.35
N LEU A 60 8.60 9.18 -4.85
CA LEU A 60 9.69 8.57 -4.10
C LEU A 60 10.59 9.67 -3.55
N ILE A 61 10.75 9.71 -2.23
CA ILE A 61 11.52 10.71 -1.49
C ILE A 61 12.65 9.98 -0.78
N SER A 62 13.87 10.13 -1.29
CA SER A 62 15.07 9.54 -0.68
C SER A 62 15.93 10.61 -0.02
N GLY A 63 16.38 10.36 1.21
CA GLY A 63 17.57 11.02 1.76
C GLY A 63 17.49 12.51 2.07
N ASN A 64 16.32 13.06 2.42
CA ASN A 64 16.26 14.48 2.82
C ASN A 64 16.66 14.70 4.28
N THR A 65 17.27 15.85 4.54
CA THR A 65 17.59 16.34 5.88
C THR A 65 16.93 17.69 6.03
N VAL A 66 15.85 17.80 6.82
CA VAL A 66 15.20 19.08 7.11
C VAL A 66 15.66 19.51 8.50
N ASN A 67 16.30 20.68 8.59
CA ASN A 67 16.85 21.22 9.84
C ASN A 67 17.80 20.25 10.58
N GLY A 68 18.68 19.57 9.85
CA GLY A 68 19.64 18.61 10.44
C GLY A 68 19.04 17.27 10.87
N LYS A 69 17.74 17.02 10.62
CA LYS A 69 17.08 15.73 10.90
C LYS A 69 16.82 14.99 9.59
N PHE A 70 17.36 13.78 9.47
CA PHE A 70 17.07 12.89 8.35
C PHE A 70 15.57 12.56 8.34
N THR A 71 14.88 12.88 7.24
CA THR A 71 13.42 12.76 7.08
C THR A 71 12.96 11.39 6.57
N GLY A 72 13.86 10.41 6.51
CA GLY A 72 13.53 9.05 6.09
C GLY A 72 13.57 8.86 4.57
N ASN A 73 13.50 7.60 4.13
CA ASN A 73 13.11 7.27 2.76
C ASN A 73 11.61 6.98 2.78
N CYS A 74 10.85 7.68 1.95
CA CYS A 74 9.40 7.58 1.91
C CYS A 74 8.90 7.45 0.47
N TYR A 75 7.94 6.56 0.26
CA TYR A 75 7.02 6.61 -0.85
C TYR A 75 5.72 7.24 -0.37
N GLN A 76 5.18 8.21 -1.09
CA GLN A 76 3.90 8.84 -0.81
C GLN A 76 3.00 8.74 -2.05
N SER A 77 1.83 8.12 -1.92
CA SER A 77 0.83 8.14 -3.01
C SER A 77 0.31 9.56 -3.26
N GLN A 78 -0.05 9.86 -4.50
CA GLN A 78 -0.46 11.20 -4.95
C GLN A 78 -1.63 11.77 -4.14
N ASN A 79 -2.56 10.92 -3.71
CA ASN A 79 -3.74 11.32 -2.95
C ASN A 79 -3.45 11.48 -1.44
N GLY A 80 -2.23 11.16 -0.98
CA GLY A 80 -1.86 11.22 0.43
C GLY A 80 -2.53 10.16 1.32
N ASP A 81 -3.18 9.15 0.74
CA ASP A 81 -3.91 8.11 1.48
C ASP A 81 -3.04 6.87 1.79
N PHE A 82 -1.79 6.84 1.33
CA PHE A 82 -0.89 5.70 1.45
C PHE A 82 0.58 6.13 1.43
N PHE A 83 1.37 5.58 2.34
CA PHE A 83 2.78 5.86 2.53
C PHE A 83 3.57 4.58 2.86
N ILE A 84 4.80 4.47 2.36
CA ILE A 84 5.78 3.46 2.78
C ILE A 84 7.05 4.15 3.22
N TYR A 85 7.46 3.91 4.46
CA TYR A 85 8.70 4.42 5.04
C TYR A 85 9.71 3.28 5.19
N ILE A 86 10.94 3.49 4.71
CA ILE A 86 12.04 2.52 4.77
C ILE A 86 13.23 3.12 5.53
N PHE A 87 13.67 2.43 6.57
CA PHE A 87 14.75 2.85 7.47
C PHE A 87 15.93 1.88 7.40
N GLN A 88 17.00 2.24 6.68
CA GLN A 88 18.15 1.35 6.37
C GLN A 88 19.42 1.57 7.22
N SER A 89 19.45 2.55 8.12
CA SER A 89 20.65 2.87 8.95
C SER A 89 20.34 2.81 10.46
N LYS A 90 21.39 2.67 11.29
CA LYS A 90 21.28 2.75 12.77
C LYS A 90 20.68 4.08 13.23
N GLU A 91 20.98 5.18 12.55
CA GLU A 91 20.47 6.52 12.86
C GLU A 91 18.96 6.62 12.62
N ASN A 92 18.48 6.08 11.50
CA ASN A 92 17.06 6.09 11.12
C ASN A 92 16.22 5.07 11.92
N SER A 93 16.86 4.02 12.42
CA SER A 93 16.24 3.01 13.27
C SER A 93 15.70 3.58 14.59
N SER A 94 16.26 4.69 15.09
CA SER A 94 15.74 5.40 16.27
C SER A 94 14.36 5.98 16.01
N ASN A 95 14.15 6.58 14.84
CA ASN A 95 12.86 7.17 14.44
C ASN A 95 11.78 6.09 14.29
N TRP A 96 12.09 4.96 13.65
CA TRP A 96 11.14 3.84 13.56
C TRP A 96 10.75 3.30 14.95
N ASN A 97 11.72 3.12 15.86
CA ASN A 97 11.43 2.67 17.22
C ASN A 97 10.59 3.70 17.98
N LYS A 98 10.83 4.99 17.75
CA LYS A 98 10.07 6.08 18.37
C LYS A 98 8.63 6.08 17.88
N GLU A 99 8.40 6.01 16.57
CA GLU A 99 7.06 5.94 15.98
C GLU A 99 6.28 4.71 16.47
N LEU A 100 6.94 3.55 16.51
CA LEU A 100 6.33 2.32 17.05
C LEU A 100 5.92 2.50 18.52
N LYS A 101 6.80 3.08 19.35
CA LYS A 101 6.50 3.35 20.77
C LYS A 101 5.36 4.34 20.94
N GLU A 102 5.31 5.40 20.14
CA GLU A 102 4.22 6.37 20.16
C GLU A 102 2.88 5.71 19.83
N HIS A 103 2.85 4.78 18.86
CA HIS A 103 1.63 4.02 18.55
C HIS A 103 1.24 3.03 19.65
N MET A 104 2.21 2.37 20.30
CA MET A 104 1.98 1.43 21.40
C MET A 104 1.50 2.12 22.68
N ASN A 105 1.99 3.33 22.96
CA ASN A 105 1.64 4.08 24.17
C ASN A 105 0.38 4.92 24.02
N ASN A 106 -0.24 4.93 22.83
CA ASN A 106 -1.49 5.62 22.62
C ASN A 106 -2.65 4.66 22.89
N ASP A 107 -3.27 4.82 24.06
CA ASP A 107 -4.38 3.98 24.56
C ASP A 107 -5.63 4.00 23.67
N THR A 108 -5.71 4.94 22.73
CA THR A 108 -6.83 5.02 21.78
C THR A 108 -6.63 4.17 20.53
N ASN A 109 -5.41 3.68 20.27
CA ASN A 109 -5.14 2.85 19.12
C ASN A 109 -5.62 1.42 19.36
N SER A 110 -6.40 0.88 18.43
CA SER A 110 -6.64 -0.57 18.41
C SER A 110 -5.45 -1.28 17.76
N ILE A 111 -5.00 -2.38 18.38
CA ILE A 111 -3.88 -3.18 17.90
C ILE A 111 -4.42 -4.48 17.33
N GLN A 112 -4.13 -4.73 16.06
CA GLN A 112 -4.37 -6.00 15.40
C GLN A 112 -3.02 -6.67 15.10
N ILE A 113 -2.88 -7.95 15.47
CA ILE A 113 -1.71 -8.76 15.11
C ILE A 113 -2.16 -9.75 14.05
N ILE A 114 -1.46 -9.77 12.92
CA ILE A 114 -1.71 -10.69 11.81
C ILE A 114 -0.43 -11.41 11.40
N GLU A 115 -0.57 -12.59 10.81
CA GLU A 115 0.56 -13.29 10.20
C GLU A 115 0.52 -13.13 8.68
N ILE A 116 1.64 -12.68 8.09
CA ILE A 116 1.85 -12.63 6.63
C ILE A 116 3.23 -13.22 6.34
N ASN A 117 3.30 -14.16 5.39
CA ASN A 117 4.54 -14.86 5.03
C ASN A 117 5.32 -15.42 6.25
N LYS A 118 4.60 -16.03 7.21
CA LYS A 118 5.17 -16.56 8.47
C LYS A 118 5.85 -15.51 9.36
N LYS A 119 5.48 -14.24 9.21
CA LYS A 119 5.94 -13.12 10.04
C LYS A 119 4.75 -12.42 10.69
N GLU A 120 4.85 -12.18 11.99
CA GLU A 120 3.88 -11.37 12.72
C GLU A 120 4.02 -9.89 12.35
N ILE A 121 2.90 -9.26 12.09
CA ILE A 121 2.80 -7.83 11.77
C ILE A 121 1.83 -7.19 12.73
N LYS A 122 2.29 -6.10 13.34
CA LYS A 122 1.47 -5.27 14.23
C LYS A 122 0.89 -4.12 13.44
N ILE A 123 -0.43 -4.04 13.45
CA ILE A 123 -1.22 -2.99 12.81
C ILE A 123 -1.88 -2.18 13.91
N PHE A 124 -1.74 -0.86 13.82
CA PHE A 124 -2.32 0.10 14.73
C PHE A 124 -3.32 0.94 13.96
N LYS A 125 -4.58 0.96 14.38
CA LYS A 125 -5.58 1.86 13.80
C LYS A 125 -5.68 3.11 14.67
N GLY A 126 -5.34 4.25 14.09
CA GLY A 126 -5.45 5.56 14.72
C GLY A 126 -6.84 6.17 14.57
N ASN A 127 -7.14 7.12 15.45
CA ASN A 127 -8.38 7.92 15.41
C ASN A 127 -8.39 8.95 14.26
N ASP A 128 -7.25 9.18 13.60
CA ASP A 128 -7.14 10.05 12.41
C ASP A 128 -7.66 9.38 11.13
N GLY A 129 -8.20 8.17 11.24
CA GLY A 129 -8.70 7.38 10.11
C GLY A 129 -7.61 6.65 9.33
N TYR A 130 -6.36 6.68 9.81
CA TYR A 130 -5.26 5.91 9.23
C TYR A 130 -4.91 4.70 10.08
N SER A 131 -4.51 3.64 9.40
CA SER A 131 -3.88 2.47 9.97
C SER A 131 -2.39 2.46 9.62
N THR A 132 -1.58 1.97 10.56
CA THR A 132 -0.13 1.90 10.41
C THR A 132 0.36 0.48 10.74
N GLY A 133 1.11 -0.12 9.83
CA GLY A 133 1.72 -1.44 9.98
C GLY A 133 3.23 -1.34 10.12
N PHE A 134 3.79 -2.03 11.12
CA PHE A 134 5.23 -2.06 11.39
C PHE A 134 5.78 -3.48 11.25
N PHE A 135 6.84 -3.64 10.45
CA PHE A 135 7.52 -4.93 10.26
C PHE A 135 8.95 -4.74 9.75
N LYS A 136 9.68 -5.84 9.57
CA LYS A 136 11.06 -5.86 9.07
C LYS A 136 11.18 -6.78 7.88
N VAL A 137 11.93 -6.35 6.86
CA VAL A 137 12.25 -7.14 5.68
C VAL A 137 13.78 -7.18 5.56
N LYS A 138 14.39 -8.36 5.66
CA LYS A 138 15.84 -8.52 5.88
C LYS A 138 16.34 -7.61 7.01
N ASN A 139 17.21 -6.65 6.69
CA ASN A 139 17.81 -5.70 7.62
C ASN A 139 17.05 -4.36 7.67
N ASP A 140 16.06 -4.18 6.80
CA ASP A 140 15.32 -2.93 6.68
C ASP A 140 14.08 -2.94 7.58
N LYS A 141 13.88 -1.83 8.31
CA LYS A 141 12.66 -1.60 9.06
C LYS A 141 11.68 -0.87 8.15
N ILE A 142 10.44 -1.35 8.10
CA ILE A 142 9.39 -0.82 7.24
C ILE A 142 8.22 -0.36 8.11
N CYS A 143 7.67 0.80 7.75
CA CYS A 143 6.40 1.30 8.25
C CYS A 143 5.52 1.59 7.04
N ILE A 144 4.30 1.05 7.01
CA ILE A 144 3.30 1.38 5.98
C ILE A 144 2.15 2.08 6.68
N LYS A 145 1.75 3.26 6.18
CA LYS A 145 0.56 3.99 6.66
C LYS A 145 -0.47 4.04 5.53
N TRP A 146 -1.72 3.72 5.81
CA TRP A 146 -2.81 3.77 4.83
C TRP A 146 -4.11 4.26 5.47
N LYS A 147 -4.98 4.86 4.67
CA LYS A 147 -6.29 5.30 5.13
C LYS A 147 -7.28 4.13 5.19
N GLY A 148 -8.05 4.06 6.28
CA GLY A 148 -9.07 3.04 6.51
C GLY A 148 -8.54 1.79 7.21
N ASP A 149 -9.34 0.73 7.14
CA ASP A 149 -9.08 -0.56 7.79
C ASP A 149 -8.10 -1.44 7.02
N PHE A 150 -7.56 -2.45 7.70
CA PHE A 150 -6.76 -3.48 7.06
C PHE A 150 -7.59 -4.28 6.04
N ASN A 151 -7.03 -4.50 4.84
CA ASN A 151 -7.71 -5.18 3.74
C ASN A 151 -6.74 -6.05 2.92
N ASN A 152 -7.27 -6.81 1.95
CA ASN A 152 -6.49 -7.74 1.13
C ASN A 152 -5.41 -7.05 0.28
N ASN A 153 -5.61 -5.82 -0.18
CA ASN A 153 -4.58 -5.09 -0.92
C ASN A 153 -3.37 -4.80 -0.01
N ILE A 154 -3.60 -4.36 1.23
CA ILE A 154 -2.52 -4.12 2.19
C ILE A 154 -1.79 -5.42 2.52
N LYS A 155 -2.54 -6.51 2.74
CA LYS A 155 -1.97 -7.85 2.95
C LYS A 155 -1.02 -8.23 1.82
N GLU A 156 -1.46 -8.07 0.57
CA GLU A 156 -0.70 -8.45 -0.60
C GLU A 156 0.49 -7.51 -0.89
N ILE A 157 0.37 -6.21 -0.61
CA ILE A 157 1.51 -5.28 -0.66
C ILE A 157 2.61 -5.74 0.30
N ILE A 158 2.25 -6.08 1.55
CA ILE A 158 3.21 -6.55 2.55
C ILE A 158 3.81 -7.90 2.15
N ASN A 159 3.00 -8.82 1.61
CA ASN A 159 3.49 -10.10 1.11
C ASN A 159 4.51 -9.93 -0.03
N ASN A 160 4.25 -9.01 -0.97
CA ASN A 160 5.17 -8.66 -2.04
C ASN A 160 6.48 -8.06 -1.51
N LEU A 161 6.41 -7.21 -0.47
CA LEU A 161 7.60 -6.68 0.19
C LEU A 161 8.48 -7.78 0.76
N PHE A 162 7.91 -8.82 1.38
CA PHE A 162 8.74 -9.95 1.81
C PHE A 162 9.28 -10.72 0.61
N THR A 163 8.43 -11.09 -0.34
CA THR A 163 8.79 -12.01 -1.43
C THR A 163 9.84 -11.43 -2.36
N LEU A 164 9.74 -10.14 -2.71
CA LEU A 164 10.65 -9.47 -3.64
C LEU A 164 12.01 -9.10 -3.02
N ASN A 165 12.10 -9.09 -1.69
CA ASN A 165 13.31 -8.71 -0.97
C ASN A 165 13.78 -9.80 0.00
N SER A 166 13.38 -11.06 -0.22
CA SER A 166 13.87 -12.24 0.52
C SER A 166 15.31 -12.60 0.15
#